data_AF-A0A957HXT7-F1
#
_entry.id   AF-A0A957HXT7-F1
#
_cell.length_a   1.000
_cell.length_b   1.000
_cell.length_c   1.000
_cell.angle_alpha   90.00
_cell.angle_beta   90.00
_cell.angle_gamma   90.00
#
_symmetry.space_group_name_H-M   'P 1'
#
loop_
_entity.id
_entity.type
_entity.pdbx_description
1 polymer ?
#
loop_
_entity_poly.entity_id
_entity_poly.type
_entity_poly.pdbx_seq_one_letter_code
_entity_poly.pdbx_strand_id
1 'polypeptide(L)'
;MRYDAIYLSPHLDDVALSCGGQVYDLTAAGQSVLIVTIAAGDPPESPLSDFALALHSRWQLAADAVARRREEDAAACQVLGADCLHWDIPDCIYRLHPQTGAPLYTSNEALFGKVNEAETAVAAQLADRMCTLPPHDRVIAPLTVGNHVDHQ
;
A
#
# COMPACT_ATOMS: atom_id res chain seq x y z
N MET A 1 2.30 -5.53 -23.15
CA MET A 1 0.91 -5.26 -22.71
C MET A 1 0.87 -3.84 -22.18
N ARG A 2 -0.19 -3.08 -22.46
CA ARG A 2 -0.38 -1.69 -22.01
C ARG A 2 -1.68 -1.65 -21.21
N TYR A 3 -1.71 -0.92 -20.10
CA TYR A 3 -2.89 -0.76 -19.26
C TYR A 3 -3.66 0.51 -19.61
N ASP A 4 -4.99 0.46 -19.62
CA ASP A 4 -5.84 1.64 -19.77
C ASP A 4 -5.79 2.51 -18.51
N ALA A 5 -5.67 1.88 -17.33
CA ALA A 5 -5.53 2.57 -16.06
C ALA A 5 -4.65 1.82 -15.06
N ILE A 6 -3.84 2.58 -14.32
CA ILE A 6 -3.15 2.11 -13.12
C ILE A 6 -3.76 2.83 -11.91
N TYR A 7 -4.17 2.06 -10.90
CA TYR A 7 -4.60 2.58 -9.61
C TYR A 7 -3.51 2.36 -8.58
N LEU A 8 -3.10 3.42 -7.90
CA LEU A 8 -2.15 3.35 -6.80
C LEU A 8 -2.93 3.15 -5.50
N SER A 9 -2.72 2.01 -4.86
CA SER A 9 -3.28 1.68 -3.55
C SER A 9 -2.20 1.89 -2.50
N PRO A 10 -2.38 2.77 -1.51
CA PRO A 10 -1.43 2.86 -0.39
C PRO A 10 -1.31 1.52 0.32
N HIS A 11 -2.42 0.92 0.75
CA HIS A 11 -2.44 -0.40 1.40
C HIS A 11 -3.30 -1.42 0.64
N LEU A 12 -3.26 -2.66 1.16
CA LEU A 12 -3.90 -3.88 0.64
C LEU A 12 -5.41 -3.90 0.86
N ASP A 13 -6.11 -2.85 0.43
CA ASP A 13 -7.57 -2.65 0.56
C ASP A 13 -8.05 -1.33 -0.06
N ASP A 14 -7.24 -0.28 -0.02
CA ASP A 14 -7.64 1.10 -0.29
C ASP A 14 -8.35 1.30 -1.64
N VAL A 15 -7.83 0.71 -2.74
CA VAL A 15 -8.48 0.81 -4.06
C VAL A 15 -9.81 0.04 -4.09
N ALA A 16 -9.89 -1.13 -3.48
CA ALA A 16 -11.14 -1.88 -3.42
C ALA A 16 -12.22 -1.12 -2.64
N LEU A 17 -11.84 -0.49 -1.52
CA LEU A 17 -12.75 0.29 -0.67
C LEU A 17 -13.16 1.63 -1.30
N SER A 18 -12.24 2.29 -2.00
CA SER A 18 -12.44 3.67 -2.49
C SER A 18 -12.92 3.73 -3.94
N CYS A 19 -12.47 2.78 -4.77
CA CYS A 19 -12.63 2.80 -6.22
C CYS A 19 -13.14 1.47 -6.79
N GLY A 20 -13.50 0.48 -5.96
CA GLY A 20 -13.86 -0.87 -6.42
C GLY A 20 -14.96 -0.88 -7.49
N GLY A 21 -16.03 -0.09 -7.32
CA GLY A 21 -17.08 0.02 -8.33
C GLY A 21 -16.58 0.58 -9.66
N GLN A 22 -15.72 1.60 -9.62
CA GLN A 22 -15.12 2.17 -10.82
C GLN A 22 -14.21 1.16 -11.53
N VAL A 23 -13.35 0.46 -10.78
CA VAL A 23 -12.47 -0.57 -11.35
C VAL A 23 -13.29 -1.68 -12.01
N TYR A 24 -14.31 -2.18 -11.32
CA TYR A 24 -15.20 -3.22 -11.85
C TYR A 24 -15.91 -2.77 -13.13
N ASP A 25 -16.42 -1.54 -13.20
CA ASP A 25 -17.08 -1.02 -14.39
C ASP A 25 -16.11 -0.92 -15.59
N LEU A 26 -14.87 -0.48 -15.36
CA LEU A 26 -13.84 -0.39 -16.41
C LEU A 26 -13.46 -1.78 -16.95
N THR A 27 -13.18 -2.73 -16.06
CA THR A 27 -12.78 -4.09 -16.44
C THR A 27 -13.93 -4.86 -17.09
N ALA A 28 -15.17 -4.68 -16.62
CA ALA A 28 -16.37 -5.24 -17.25
C ALA A 28 -16.62 -4.68 -18.66
N ALA A 29 -16.18 -3.44 -18.93
CA ALA A 29 -16.18 -2.85 -20.26
C ALA A 29 -15.01 -3.31 -21.16
N GLY A 30 -14.18 -4.24 -20.68
CA GLY A 30 -13.04 -4.80 -21.41
C GLY A 30 -11.76 -3.97 -21.32
N GLN A 31 -11.69 -2.98 -20.42
CA GLN A 31 -10.46 -2.23 -20.19
C GLN A 31 -9.50 -3.00 -19.29
N SER A 32 -8.21 -2.79 -19.53
CA SER A 32 -7.12 -3.35 -18.76
C SER A 32 -6.77 -2.44 -17.58
N VAL A 33 -6.92 -2.95 -16.36
CA VAL A 33 -6.62 -2.21 -15.12
C VAL A 33 -5.56 -2.95 -14.32
N LEU A 34 -4.56 -2.21 -13.85
CA LEU A 34 -3.58 -2.68 -12.87
C LEU A 34 -3.77 -1.93 -11.55
N ILE A 35 -3.89 -2.67 -10.46
CA ILE A 35 -3.82 -2.13 -9.10
C ILE A 35 -2.39 -2.35 -8.59
N VAL A 36 -1.71 -1.25 -8.26
CA VAL A 36 -0.36 -1.27 -7.69
C VAL A 36 -0.47 -0.92 -6.22
N THR A 37 -0.25 -1.90 -5.35
CA THR A 37 -0.26 -1.69 -3.90
C THR A 37 1.14 -1.37 -3.40
N ILE A 38 1.29 -0.17 -2.84
CA ILE A 38 2.58 0.43 -2.46
C ILE A 38 3.12 -0.23 -1.19
N ALA A 39 2.35 -0.17 -0.10
CA ALA A 39 2.75 -0.64 1.22
C ALA A 39 2.49 -2.14 1.43
N ALA A 40 3.00 -2.96 0.52
CA ALA A 40 2.80 -4.42 0.51
C ALA A 40 4.08 -5.22 0.84
N GLY A 41 5.16 -4.53 1.21
CA GLY A 41 6.45 -5.13 1.56
C GLY A 41 6.44 -5.85 2.90
N ASP A 42 7.31 -6.84 3.03
CA ASP A 42 7.48 -7.58 4.28
C ASP A 42 8.03 -6.67 5.41
N PRO A 43 7.65 -6.92 6.68
CA PRO A 43 8.26 -6.22 7.80
C PRO A 43 9.77 -6.52 7.89
N PRO A 44 10.58 -5.62 8.46
CA PRO A 44 12.01 -5.85 8.63
C PRO A 44 12.28 -7.07 9.54
N GLU A 45 13.45 -7.70 9.39
CA GLU A 45 13.94 -8.80 10.25
C GLU A 45 14.34 -8.31 11.66
N SER A 46 13.47 -7.55 12.31
CA SER A 46 13.63 -7.00 13.65
C SER A 46 12.34 -7.16 14.44
N PRO A 47 12.41 -7.16 15.79
CA PRO A 47 11.19 -7.19 16.60
C PRO A 47 10.22 -6.08 16.20
N LEU A 48 8.95 -6.44 16.02
CA LEU A 48 7.89 -5.48 15.73
C LEU A 48 7.66 -4.56 16.94
N SER A 49 7.21 -3.34 16.66
CA SER A 49 6.77 -2.42 17.72
C SER A 49 5.53 -2.97 18.43
N ASP A 50 5.33 -2.60 19.70
CA ASP A 50 4.12 -2.95 20.45
C ASP A 50 2.84 -2.53 19.71
N PHE A 51 2.92 -1.41 18.97
CA PHE A 51 1.82 -0.91 18.16
C PHE A 51 1.51 -1.83 16.97
N ALA A 52 2.52 -2.27 16.22
CA ALA A 52 2.34 -3.22 15.13
C ALA A 52 1.79 -4.57 15.64
N LEU A 53 2.30 -5.08 16.77
CA LEU A 53 1.78 -6.29 17.41
C LEU A 53 0.32 -6.15 17.84
N ALA A 54 -0.06 -4.99 18.39
CA ALA A 54 -1.45 -4.71 18.75
C ALA A 54 -2.36 -4.69 17.51
N LEU A 55 -1.89 -4.16 16.38
CA LEU A 55 -2.62 -4.19 15.11
C LEU A 55 -2.78 -5.61 14.57
N HIS A 56 -1.71 -6.42 14.58
CA HIS A 56 -1.78 -7.84 14.19
C HIS A 56 -2.82 -8.61 15.01
N SER A 57 -2.81 -8.42 16.33
CA SER A 57 -3.80 -9.00 17.23
C SER A 57 -5.23 -8.56 16.89
N ARG A 58 -5.43 -7.26 16.61
CA ARG A 58 -6.73 -6.72 16.20
C ARG A 58 -7.22 -7.29 14.88
N TRP A 59 -6.31 -7.50 13.92
CA TRP A 59 -6.60 -8.11 12.63
C TRP A 59 -6.77 -9.63 12.71
N GLN A 60 -6.49 -10.23 13.87
CA GLN A 60 -6.48 -11.68 14.07
C GLN A 60 -5.52 -12.40 13.12
N LEU A 61 -4.44 -11.72 12.75
CA LEU A 61 -3.38 -12.23 11.90
C LEU A 61 -2.12 -12.44 12.74
N ALA A 62 -1.43 -13.56 12.54
CA ALA A 62 -0.18 -13.88 13.23
C ALA A 62 1.02 -13.22 12.51
N ALA A 63 2.22 -13.75 12.72
CA ALA A 63 3.46 -13.20 12.18
C ALA A 63 3.48 -13.05 10.63
N ASP A 64 2.60 -13.73 9.91
CA ASP A 64 2.44 -13.69 8.46
C ASP A 64 1.41 -12.66 7.96
N ALA A 65 1.05 -11.67 8.79
CA ALA A 65 -0.03 -10.72 8.51
C ALA A 65 0.02 -10.07 7.12
N VAL A 66 1.20 -9.62 6.66
CA VAL A 66 1.33 -9.00 5.33
C VAL A 66 1.11 -10.02 4.21
N ALA A 67 1.63 -11.25 4.35
CA ALA A 67 1.42 -12.30 3.35
C ALA A 67 -0.07 -12.64 3.20
N ARG A 68 -0.78 -12.76 4.32
CA ARG A 68 -2.23 -13.01 4.32
C ARG A 68 -3.02 -11.85 3.71
N ARG A 69 -2.65 -10.61 4.02
CA ARG A 69 -3.27 -9.42 3.38
C ARG A 69 -2.98 -9.33 1.88
N ARG A 70 -1.81 -9.80 1.40
CA ARG A 70 -1.53 -9.90 -0.04
C ARG A 70 -2.41 -10.93 -0.74
N GLU A 71 -2.69 -12.05 -0.08
CA GLU A 71 -3.64 -13.05 -0.59
C GLU A 71 -5.07 -12.48 -0.66
N GLU A 72 -5.48 -11.73 0.37
CA GLU A 72 -6.77 -11.02 0.39
C GLU A 72 -6.89 -9.99 -0.74
N ASP A 73 -5.87 -9.15 -0.93
CA ASP A 73 -5.82 -8.14 -1.99
C ASP A 73 -5.83 -8.76 -3.39
N ALA A 74 -5.06 -9.84 -3.61
CA ALA A 74 -5.07 -10.56 -4.88
C ALA A 74 -6.45 -11.17 -5.18
N ALA A 75 -7.12 -11.72 -4.17
CA ALA A 75 -8.49 -12.23 -4.31
C ALA A 75 -9.49 -11.09 -4.61
N ALA A 76 -9.35 -9.94 -3.97
CA ALA A 76 -10.16 -8.76 -4.24
C ALA A 76 -9.95 -8.25 -5.68
N CYS A 77 -8.70 -8.13 -6.13
CA CYS A 77 -8.36 -7.74 -7.51
C CYS A 77 -8.97 -8.71 -8.54
N GLN A 78 -8.94 -10.02 -8.24
CA GLN A 78 -9.55 -11.03 -9.10
C GLN A 78 -11.07 -10.84 -9.22
N VAL A 79 -11.77 -10.53 -8.13
CA VAL A 79 -13.21 -10.21 -8.15
C VAL A 79 -13.49 -8.94 -8.98
N LEU A 80 -12.59 -7.96 -8.91
CA LEU A 80 -12.68 -6.73 -9.69
C LEU A 80 -12.25 -6.89 -11.16
N GLY A 81 -11.71 -8.03 -11.56
CA GLY A 81 -11.19 -8.27 -12.90
C GLY A 81 -9.91 -7.49 -13.24
N ALA A 82 -9.19 -7.00 -12.23
CA ALA A 82 -7.96 -6.23 -12.39
C ALA A 82 -6.72 -7.09 -12.10
N ASP A 83 -5.60 -6.77 -12.76
CA ASP A 83 -4.30 -7.32 -12.40
C ASP A 83 -3.79 -6.65 -11.10
N CYS A 84 -2.96 -7.36 -10.33
CA CYS A 84 -2.35 -6.84 -9.11
C CYS A 84 -0.81 -6.83 -9.20
N LEU A 85 -0.20 -5.76 -8.70
CA LEU A 85 1.24 -5.65 -8.49
C LEU A 85 1.51 -5.14 -7.06
N HIS A 86 2.26 -5.91 -6.30
CA HIS A 86 2.69 -5.53 -4.95
C HIS A 86 4.12 -5.00 -4.97
N TRP A 87 4.34 -3.81 -4.44
CA TRP A 87 5.68 -3.29 -4.19
C TRP A 87 6.24 -3.78 -2.86
N ASP A 88 7.56 -3.72 -2.74
CA ASP A 88 8.34 -4.21 -1.60
C ASP A 88 8.54 -3.14 -0.50
N ILE A 89 7.68 -2.13 -0.46
CA ILE A 89 7.76 -1.05 0.53
C ILE A 89 6.93 -1.46 1.74
N PRO A 90 7.50 -1.51 2.96
CA PRO A 90 6.74 -1.86 4.14
C PRO A 90 5.72 -0.76 4.52
N ASP A 91 4.57 -1.18 5.03
CA ASP A 91 3.61 -0.31 5.75
C ASP A 91 4.32 0.51 6.84
N CYS A 92 3.88 1.76 7.01
CA CYS A 92 4.46 2.71 7.96
C CYS A 92 4.63 2.14 9.37
N ILE A 93 3.76 1.24 9.83
CA ILE A 93 3.87 0.60 11.15
C ILE A 93 5.12 -0.27 11.32
N TYR A 94 5.75 -0.66 10.20
CA TYR A 94 6.98 -1.46 10.16
C TYR A 94 8.24 -0.63 9.84
N ARG A 95 8.09 0.64 9.44
CA ARG A 95 9.23 1.45 9.00
C ARG A 95 10.02 1.98 10.18
N LEU A 96 11.34 1.88 10.07
CA LEU A 96 12.30 2.23 11.10
C LEU A 96 13.11 3.45 10.70
N HIS A 97 13.47 4.25 11.68
CA HIS A 97 14.33 5.40 11.49
C HIS A 97 15.74 4.95 11.05
N PRO A 98 16.27 5.43 9.92
CA PRO A 98 17.46 4.86 9.29
C PRO A 98 18.74 4.98 10.15
N GLN A 99 18.83 5.98 11.03
CA GLN A 99 19.99 6.16 11.92
C GLN A 99 19.86 5.49 13.29
N THR A 100 18.65 5.37 13.84
CA THR A 100 18.45 4.91 15.23
C THR A 100 17.85 3.52 15.31
N GLY A 101 17.25 3.02 14.22
CA GLY A 101 16.50 1.77 14.19
C GLY A 101 15.17 1.82 14.96
N ALA A 102 14.76 2.99 15.47
CA ALA A 102 13.51 3.12 16.21
C ALA A 102 12.31 3.11 15.27
N PRO A 103 11.16 2.51 15.64
CA PRO A 103 9.93 2.58 14.85
C PRO A 103 9.47 4.03 14.64
N LEU A 104 9.13 4.39 13.39
CA LEU A 104 8.72 5.75 13.04
C LEU A 104 7.29 6.08 13.48
N TYR A 105 6.39 5.09 13.40
CA TYR A 105 4.96 5.27 13.64
C TYR A 105 4.46 4.25 14.67
N THR A 106 4.14 4.73 15.87
CA THR A 106 3.80 3.89 17.03
C THR A 106 2.46 4.22 17.67
N SER A 107 1.65 5.03 17.01
CA SER A 107 0.31 5.42 17.48
C SER A 107 -0.58 5.86 16.33
N ASN A 108 -1.91 5.86 16.53
CA ASN A 108 -2.84 6.42 15.54
C ASN A 108 -2.57 7.90 15.26
N GLU A 109 -2.17 8.69 16.27
CA GLU A 109 -1.82 10.10 16.06
C GLU A 109 -0.64 10.25 15.10
N ALA A 110 0.35 9.35 15.19
CA ALA A 110 1.47 9.32 14.26
C ALA A 110 1.03 8.87 12.85
N LEU A 111 0.13 7.89 12.75
CA LEU A 111 -0.40 7.39 11.46
C LEU A 111 -1.17 8.46 10.69
N PHE A 112 -1.97 9.28 11.37
CA PHE A 112 -2.83 10.29 10.75
C PHE A 112 -2.25 11.71 10.87
N GLY A 113 -0.93 11.80 11.11
CA GLY A 113 -0.18 13.02 11.34
C GLY A 113 0.61 13.50 10.11
N LYS A 114 1.73 14.18 10.36
CA LYS A 114 2.68 14.59 9.32
C LYS A 114 3.63 13.42 9.01
N VAL A 115 3.93 13.22 7.72
CA VAL A 115 5.01 12.32 7.29
C VAL A 115 6.32 12.68 8.01
N ASN A 116 6.97 11.69 8.59
CA ASN A 116 8.21 11.85 9.32
C ASN A 116 9.35 12.27 8.37
N GLU A 117 10.16 13.25 8.76
CA GLU A 117 11.23 13.82 7.91
C GLU A 117 12.31 12.79 7.55
N ALA A 118 12.45 11.73 8.37
CA ALA A 118 13.33 10.60 8.10
C ALA A 118 12.90 9.78 6.86
N GLU A 119 11.69 9.97 6.34
CA GLU A 119 11.14 9.23 5.18
C GLU A 119 11.43 9.89 3.82
N THR A 120 12.25 10.93 3.79
CA THR A 120 12.66 11.59 2.53
C THR A 120 13.20 10.58 1.51
N ALA A 121 13.93 9.54 1.96
CA ALA A 121 14.42 8.47 1.09
C ALA A 121 13.31 7.57 0.53
N VAL A 122 12.24 7.32 1.29
CA VAL A 122 11.09 6.53 0.84
C VAL A 122 10.36 7.28 -0.28
N ALA A 123 10.15 8.59 -0.16
CA ALA A 123 9.55 9.40 -1.22
C ALA A 123 10.37 9.34 -2.52
N ALA A 124 11.70 9.39 -2.42
CA ALA A 124 12.59 9.24 -3.58
C ALA A 124 12.48 7.83 -4.21
N GLN A 125 12.45 6.79 -3.37
CA GLN A 125 12.25 5.41 -3.81
C GLN A 125 10.90 5.21 -4.52
N LEU A 126 9.83 5.84 -4.03
CA LEU A 126 8.51 5.82 -4.66
C LEU A 126 8.55 6.47 -6.04
N ALA A 127 9.19 7.64 -6.16
CA ALA A 127 9.36 8.30 -7.46
C ALA A 127 10.13 7.43 -8.46
N ASP A 128 11.20 6.75 -8.02
CA ASP A 128 11.94 5.80 -8.86
C ASP A 128 11.07 4.60 -9.26
N ARG A 129 10.28 4.05 -8.33
CA ARG A 129 9.34 2.95 -8.61
C ARG A 129 8.26 3.35 -9.61
N MET A 130 7.74 4.58 -9.54
CA MET A 130 6.77 5.10 -10.51
C MET A 130 7.32 5.11 -11.94
N CYS A 131 8.62 5.38 -12.11
CA CYS A 131 9.29 5.30 -13.43
C CYS A 131 9.36 3.88 -14.00
N THR A 132 9.15 2.85 -13.17
CA THR A 132 9.16 1.44 -13.57
C THR A 132 7.77 0.87 -13.88
N LEU A 133 6.72 1.68 -13.74
CA LEU A 133 5.36 1.25 -14.04
C LEU A 133 5.27 0.77 -15.50
N PRO A 134 4.48 -0.29 -15.77
CA PRO A 134 4.28 -0.76 -17.14
C PRO A 134 3.62 0.32 -17.99
N PRO A 135 3.69 0.24 -19.33
CA PRO A 135 3.04 1.19 -20.22
C PRO A 135 1.56 1.36 -19.88
N HIS A 136 1.10 2.60 -19.77
CA HIS A 136 -0.28 2.91 -19.39
C HIS A 136 -0.79 4.20 -20.04
N ASP A 137 -2.10 4.45 -19.94
CA ASP A 137 -2.73 5.71 -20.37
C ASP A 137 -2.93 6.69 -19.20
N ARG A 138 -3.31 6.18 -18.02
CA ARG A 138 -3.65 7.00 -16.85
C ARG A 138 -3.17 6.37 -15.56
N VAL A 139 -2.80 7.22 -14.61
CA VAL A 139 -2.56 6.85 -13.21
C VAL A 139 -3.59 7.55 -12.34
N ILE A 140 -4.21 6.79 -11.44
CA ILE A 140 -5.15 7.27 -10.43
C ILE A 140 -4.48 7.08 -9.09
N ALA A 141 -4.38 8.17 -8.32
CA ALA A 141 -3.75 8.22 -7.01
C ALA A 141 -4.77 8.68 -5.95
N PRO A 142 -4.59 8.32 -4.67
CA PRO A 142 -5.47 8.77 -3.59
C PRO A 142 -5.42 10.29 -3.44
N LEU A 143 -6.54 10.88 -3.01
CA LEU A 143 -6.61 12.30 -2.61
C LEU A 143 -6.18 12.53 -1.15
N THR A 144 -5.73 11.48 -0.47
CA THR A 144 -5.12 11.53 0.86
C THR A 144 -6.06 12.00 1.99
N VAL A 145 -7.38 11.95 1.74
CA VAL A 145 -8.42 12.30 2.73
C VAL A 145 -8.28 11.41 3.97
N GLY A 146 -8.12 12.04 5.14
CA GLY A 146 -7.88 11.35 6.41
C GLY A 146 -6.45 11.48 6.91
N ASN A 147 -5.52 12.02 6.12
CA ASN A 147 -4.13 12.32 6.48
C ASN A 147 -3.32 11.11 6.93
N HIS A 148 -3.64 9.89 6.48
CA HIS A 148 -2.78 8.75 6.73
C HIS A 148 -1.41 8.98 6.07
N VAL A 149 -0.30 8.73 6.76
CA VAL A 149 1.05 9.05 6.26
C VAL A 149 1.42 8.27 4.99
N ASP A 150 0.96 7.02 4.85
CA ASP A 150 1.15 6.25 3.60
C ASP A 150 0.27 6.71 2.44
N HIS A 151 -0.78 7.50 2.72
CA HIS A 151 -1.60 8.07 1.67
C HIS A 151 -1.02 9.39 1.14
N GLN A 152 -0.33 10.17 1.99
CA GLN A 152 0.23 11.48 1.67
C GLN A 152 1.36 11.41 0.64
#